data_AF-A0A946S6Z3-F1
#
_entry.id   AF-A0A946S6Z3-F1
#
_cell.length_a   1.000
_cell.length_b   1.000
_cell.length_c   1.000
_cell.angle_alpha   90.00
_cell.angle_beta   90.00
_cell.angle_gamma   90.00
#
_symmetry.space_group_name_H-M   'P 1'
#
loop_
_entity.id
_entity.type
_entity.pdbx_description
1 polymer ?
#
loop_
_entity_poly.entity_id
_entity_poly.type
_entity_poly.pdbx_seq_one_letter_code
_entity_poly.pdbx_strand_id
1 'polypeptide(L)'
;ELNHDKINFSNEFYRAVLEEYKSLTSDSEGININHFLQHNNDEIQQLSISFVSKKHEISSRWEDLHQIFTGDETKNLEITIEKAVLSLKQAYIKSEITKINNQLKEEEDPSIQVIGKLNKLNKALVVINKLLGRNFN
;
A
#
# COMPACT_ATOMS: atom_id res chain seq x y z
N GLU A 1 -10.01 -2.44 -5.42
CA GLU A 1 -9.58 -1.06 -5.73
C GLU A 1 -8.37 -0.95 -6.65
N LEU A 2 -7.19 -1.47 -6.31
CA LEU A 2 -5.96 -1.26 -7.12
C LEU A 2 -6.06 -1.75 -8.58
N ASN A 3 -6.72 -2.88 -8.80
CA ASN A 3 -6.97 -3.42 -10.15
C ASN A 3 -7.85 -2.49 -11.01
N HIS A 4 -8.83 -1.79 -10.40
CA HIS A 4 -9.68 -0.82 -11.10
C HIS A 4 -8.86 0.38 -11.57
N ASP A 5 -7.91 0.82 -10.73
CA ASP A 5 -7.05 1.97 -11.01
C ASP A 5 -5.81 1.60 -11.87
N LYS A 6 -5.66 0.32 -12.25
CA LYS A 6 -4.51 -0.25 -12.97
C LYS A 6 -3.15 0.06 -12.32
N ILE A 7 -3.14 0.17 -11.00
CA ILE A 7 -1.94 0.46 -10.22
C ILE A 7 -1.27 -0.87 -9.86
N ASN A 8 -0.02 -1.04 -10.28
CA ASN A 8 0.82 -2.18 -9.96
C ASN A 8 1.92 -1.79 -8.97
N PHE A 9 2.35 -2.74 -8.15
CA PHE A 9 3.52 -2.59 -7.30
C PHE A 9 4.76 -2.41 -8.18
N SER A 10 5.55 -1.36 -7.94
CA SER A 10 6.83 -1.14 -8.64
C SER A 10 7.88 -2.16 -8.24
N ASN A 11 7.84 -2.62 -6.98
CA ASN A 11 8.70 -3.68 -6.48
C ASN A 11 8.19 -5.05 -6.96
N GLU A 12 9.05 -5.80 -7.63
CA GLU A 12 8.72 -7.09 -8.24
C GLU A 12 8.39 -8.16 -7.20
N PHE A 13 9.10 -8.19 -6.08
CA PHE A 13 8.85 -9.12 -4.98
C PHE A 13 7.43 -8.94 -4.40
N TYR A 14 7.05 -7.72 -4.02
CA TYR A 14 5.69 -7.47 -3.51
C TYR A 14 4.60 -7.67 -4.57
N ARG A 15 4.93 -7.46 -5.85
CA ARG A 15 4.02 -7.80 -6.95
C ARG A 15 3.80 -9.31 -7.03
N ALA A 16 4.87 -10.11 -6.98
CA ALA A 16 4.79 -11.56 -7.03
C ALA A 16 3.94 -12.12 -5.89
N VAL A 17 4.17 -11.65 -4.65
CA VAL A 17 3.38 -12.04 -3.47
C VAL A 17 1.88 -11.73 -3.66
N LEU A 18 1.55 -10.56 -4.23
CA LEU A 18 0.15 -10.19 -4.48
C LEU A 18 -0.49 -11.06 -5.56
N GLU A 19 0.21 -11.35 -6.66
CA GLU A 19 -0.33 -12.18 -7.73
C GLU A 19 -0.55 -13.62 -7.26
N GLU A 20 0.36 -14.16 -6.44
CA GLU A 20 0.20 -15.46 -5.81
C GLU A 20 -1.00 -15.50 -4.85
N TYR A 21 -1.18 -14.45 -4.03
CA TYR A 21 -2.39 -14.31 -3.23
C TYR A 21 -3.66 -14.31 -4.08
N LYS A 22 -3.67 -13.55 -5.19
CA LYS A 22 -4.82 -13.48 -6.10
C LYS A 22 -5.15 -14.82 -6.73
N SER A 23 -4.15 -15.61 -7.15
CA SER A 23 -4.39 -16.93 -7.71
C SER A 23 -5.07 -17.85 -6.69
N LEU A 24 -4.60 -17.84 -5.43
CA LEU A 24 -5.20 -18.66 -4.37
C LEU A 24 -6.61 -18.23 -3.99
N THR A 25 -6.92 -16.94 -4.05
CA THR A 25 -8.30 -16.44 -3.79
C THR A 25 -9.29 -16.75 -4.90
N SER A 26 -8.78 -17.02 -6.11
CA SER A 26 -9.63 -17.35 -7.26
C SER A 26 -10.10 -18.81 -7.20
N ASP A 27 -9.35 -19.65 -6.47
CA ASP A 27 -9.72 -21.03 -6.18
C ASP A 27 -10.71 -21.07 -5.00
N SER A 28 -11.78 -21.87 -5.13
CA SER A 28 -12.89 -21.93 -4.16
C SER A 28 -12.52 -22.52 -2.79
N GLU A 29 -11.25 -22.89 -2.59
CA GLU A 29 -10.79 -23.62 -1.39
C GLU A 29 -10.41 -22.72 -0.21
N GLY A 30 -10.42 -21.40 -0.39
CA GLY A 30 -10.03 -20.47 0.66
C GLY A 30 -8.51 -20.45 0.90
N ILE A 31 -8.02 -19.41 1.56
CA ILE A 31 -6.58 -19.19 1.71
C ILE A 31 -6.06 -19.92 2.93
N ASN A 32 -5.17 -20.88 2.73
CA ASN A 32 -4.42 -21.50 3.81
C ASN A 32 -3.10 -20.76 4.06
N ILE A 33 -2.95 -20.14 5.24
CA ILE A 33 -1.72 -19.41 5.60
C ILE A 33 -0.46 -20.28 5.56
N ASN A 34 -0.60 -21.61 5.74
CA ASN A 34 0.52 -22.54 5.65
C ASN A 34 1.17 -22.56 4.26
N HIS A 35 0.42 -22.22 3.20
CA HIS A 35 0.96 -22.05 1.85
C HIS A 35 2.11 -21.05 1.84
N PHE A 36 1.96 -19.94 2.57
CA PHE A 36 2.95 -18.88 2.65
C PHE A 36 4.02 -19.15 3.72
N LEU A 37 3.67 -19.79 4.83
CA LEU A 37 4.63 -20.14 5.90
C LEU A 37 5.60 -21.27 5.49
N GLN A 38 5.23 -22.10 4.53
CA GLN A 38 6.05 -23.19 3.99
C GLN A 38 6.44 -22.94 2.53
N HIS A 39 6.43 -21.67 2.13
CA HIS A 39 6.68 -21.28 0.75
C HIS A 39 8.12 -21.61 0.33
N ASN A 40 8.31 -22.08 -0.92
CA ASN A 40 9.62 -22.49 -1.44
C ASN A 40 10.60 -21.33 -1.62
N ASN A 41 10.08 -20.11 -1.76
CA ASN A 41 10.87 -18.88 -1.74
C ASN A 41 11.04 -18.41 -0.30
N ASP A 42 12.28 -18.47 0.20
CA ASP A 42 12.66 -18.05 1.54
C ASP A 42 12.23 -16.62 1.88
N GLU A 43 12.29 -15.68 0.93
CA GLU A 43 11.90 -14.28 1.18
C GLU A 43 10.40 -14.15 1.46
N ILE A 44 9.57 -14.90 0.71
CA ILE A 44 8.11 -14.95 0.93
C ILE A 44 7.80 -15.65 2.25
N GLN A 45 8.51 -16.74 2.57
CA GLN A 45 8.39 -17.42 3.84
C GLN A 45 8.71 -16.49 5.02
N GLN A 46 9.86 -15.80 4.98
CA GLN A 46 10.28 -14.89 6.04
C GLN A 46 9.32 -13.71 6.19
N LEU A 47 8.83 -13.14 5.08
CA LEU A 47 7.79 -12.11 5.10
C LEU A 47 6.53 -12.60 5.81
N SER A 48 6.10 -13.81 5.50
CA SER A 48 4.87 -14.41 6.05
C SER A 48 5.02 -14.73 7.54
N ILE A 49 6.18 -15.26 7.94
CA ILE A 49 6.54 -15.42 9.35
C ILE A 49 6.48 -14.07 10.05
N SER A 50 7.01 -12.99 9.45
CA SER A 50 7.01 -11.66 10.05
C SER A 50 5.59 -11.09 10.25
N PHE A 51 4.64 -11.43 9.37
CA PHE A 51 3.24 -11.00 9.51
C PHE A 51 2.49 -11.75 10.61
N VAL A 52 2.79 -13.04 10.82
CA VAL A 52 2.13 -13.87 11.84
C VAL A 52 2.83 -13.75 13.20
N SER A 53 4.10 -13.36 13.22
CA SER A 53 4.87 -13.16 14.45
C SER A 53 4.38 -11.93 15.21
N LYS A 54 3.66 -12.12 16.32
CA LYS A 54 3.28 -11.04 17.23
C LYS A 54 4.55 -10.40 17.81
N LYS A 55 4.84 -9.15 17.41
CA LYS A 55 5.90 -8.34 17.99
C LYS A 55 5.45 -7.86 19.37
N HIS A 56 5.75 -8.64 20.41
CA HIS A 56 5.57 -8.31 21.84
C HIS A 56 4.32 -7.49 22.17
N GLU A 57 3.18 -8.16 22.38
CA GLU A 57 2.16 -7.58 23.26
C GLU A 57 2.82 -7.39 24.63
N ILE A 58 2.94 -6.13 25.08
CA ILE A 58 3.34 -5.84 26.46
C ILE A 58 2.35 -6.60 27.35
N SER A 59 2.87 -7.38 28.30
CA SER A 59 2.06 -8.37 29.03
C SER A 59 0.75 -7.76 29.53
N SER A 60 -0.37 -8.49 29.35
CA SER A 60 -1.71 -8.15 29.83
C SER A 60 -1.79 -7.63 31.26
N ARG A 61 -0.79 -7.96 32.11
CA ARG A 61 -0.64 -7.41 33.46
C ARG A 61 -0.52 -5.88 33.55
N TRP A 62 -0.13 -5.16 32.50
CA TRP A 62 -0.08 -3.69 32.53
C TRP A 62 -1.46 -3.05 32.40
N GLU A 63 -2.37 -3.69 31.65
CA GLU A 63 -3.77 -3.28 31.52
C GLU A 63 -4.49 -3.50 32.86
N ASP A 64 -4.32 -4.68 33.46
CA ASP A 64 -4.92 -5.05 34.74
C ASP A 64 -4.45 -4.20 35.93
N LEU A 65 -3.15 -3.83 35.96
CA LEU A 65 -2.55 -3.15 37.12
C LEU A 65 -2.51 -1.62 37.00
N HIS A 66 -2.47 -1.07 35.78
CA HIS A 66 -2.22 0.35 35.54
C HIS A 66 -3.25 1.07 34.67
N GLN A 67 -4.32 0.39 34.20
CA GLN A 67 -5.32 0.95 33.28
C GLN A 67 -4.73 1.60 32.02
N ILE A 68 -3.55 1.15 31.60
CA ILE A 68 -2.92 1.61 30.37
C ILE A 68 -3.43 0.71 29.24
N PHE A 69 -4.43 1.19 28.52
CA PHE A 69 -4.95 0.51 27.34
C PHE A 69 -3.94 0.63 26.19
N THR A 70 -3.25 -0.45 25.86
CA THR A 70 -2.50 -0.51 24.59
C THR A 70 -3.51 -0.52 23.45
N GLY A 71 -3.37 0.40 22.51
CA GLY A 71 -4.27 0.47 21.35
C GLY A 71 -4.20 -0.83 20.56
N ASP A 72 -5.29 -1.59 20.58
CA ASP A 72 -5.46 -2.79 19.77
C ASP A 72 -5.35 -2.41 18.28
N GLU A 73 -4.28 -2.84 17.59
CA GLU A 73 -4.05 -2.58 16.17
C GLU A 73 -5.25 -3.01 15.32
N THR A 74 -5.98 -4.04 15.77
CA THR A 74 -7.18 -4.56 15.10
C THR A 74 -8.31 -3.53 15.05
N LYS A 75 -8.44 -2.66 16.07
CA LYS A 75 -9.47 -1.62 16.13
C LYS A 75 -9.28 -0.53 15.07
N ASN A 76 -8.06 -0.35 14.58
CA ASN A 76 -7.73 0.64 13.55
C ASN A 76 -7.34 0.00 12.22
N LEU A 77 -7.55 -1.31 12.04
CA LEU A 77 -7.08 -2.03 10.85
C LEU A 77 -7.75 -1.52 9.57
N GLU A 78 -9.06 -1.32 9.58
CA GLU A 78 -9.82 -0.80 8.43
C GLU A 78 -9.28 0.57 7.99
N ILE A 79 -9.16 1.51 8.94
CA ILE A 79 -8.60 2.85 8.69
C ILE A 79 -7.14 2.76 8.21
N THR A 80 -6.37 1.83 8.76
CA THR A 80 -4.97 1.60 8.38
C THR A 80 -4.87 1.09 6.94
N ILE A 81 -5.74 0.15 6.55
CA ILE A 81 -5.81 -0.39 5.18
C ILE A 81 -6.18 0.72 4.20
N GLU A 82 -7.22 1.51 4.50
CA GLU A 82 -7.63 2.63 3.65
C GLU A 82 -6.49 3.63 3.45
N LYS A 83 -5.80 4.02 4.53
CA LYS A 83 -4.65 4.92 4.48
C LYS A 83 -3.45 4.33 3.74
N ALA A 84 -3.23 3.02 3.84
CA ALA A 84 -2.17 2.32 3.13
C ALA A 84 -2.43 2.34 1.62
N VAL A 85 -3.67 2.02 1.21
CA VAL A 85 -4.10 2.08 -0.20
C VAL A 85 -3.97 3.51 -0.75
N LEU A 86 -4.45 4.52 -0.01
CA LEU A 86 -4.30 5.92 -0.39
C LEU A 86 -2.84 6.35 -0.50
N SER A 87 -1.97 5.88 0.40
CA SER A 87 -0.52 6.14 0.35
C SER A 87 0.13 5.52 -0.89
N LEU A 88 -0.28 4.30 -1.26
CA LEU A 88 0.20 3.66 -2.48
C LEU A 88 -0.24 4.44 -3.74
N LYS A 89 -1.52 4.84 -3.80
CA LYS A 89 -2.04 5.70 -4.89
C LYS A 89 -1.27 7.03 -4.98
N GLN A 90 -0.97 7.64 -3.83
CA GLN A 90 -0.17 8.87 -3.75
C GLN A 90 1.23 8.68 -4.36
N ALA A 91 1.93 7.59 -4.00
CA ALA A 91 3.26 7.30 -4.49
C ALA A 91 3.26 7.08 -6.01
N TYR A 92 2.26 6.37 -6.53
CA TYR A 92 2.06 6.17 -7.97
C TYR A 92 1.87 7.50 -8.71
N ILE A 93 0.96 8.36 -8.25
CA ILE A 93 0.70 9.66 -8.87
C ILE A 93 1.95 10.54 -8.86
N LYS A 94 2.71 10.56 -7.75
CA LYS A 94 3.99 11.29 -7.68
C LYS A 94 4.98 10.79 -8.73
N SER A 95 5.11 9.46 -8.89
CA SER A 95 5.97 8.87 -9.91
C SER A 95 5.56 9.29 -11.32
N GLU A 96 4.26 9.26 -11.63
CA GLU A 96 3.74 9.68 -12.94
C GLU A 96 3.95 11.18 -13.21
N ILE A 97 3.76 12.03 -12.20
CA ILE A 97 4.08 13.47 -12.27
C ILE A 97 5.57 13.68 -12.58
N THR A 98 6.46 12.96 -11.90
CA THR A 98 7.91 13.05 -12.15
C THR A 98 8.26 12.64 -13.57
N LYS A 99 7.66 11.56 -14.10
CA LYS A 99 7.88 11.12 -15.49
C LYS A 99 7.45 12.19 -16.48
N ILE A 100 6.25 12.74 -16.32
CA ILE A 100 5.73 13.80 -17.20
C ILE A 100 6.61 15.05 -17.11
N ASN A 101 7.00 15.46 -15.91
CA ASN A 101 7.90 16.61 -15.74
C ASN A 101 9.27 16.40 -16.39
N ASN A 102 9.79 15.18 -16.42
CA ASN A 102 11.04 14.88 -17.13
C ASN A 102 10.83 14.95 -18.65
N GLN A 103 9.74 14.39 -19.17
CA GLN A 103 9.39 14.50 -20.59
C GLN A 103 9.26 15.97 -21.03
N LEU A 104 8.59 16.80 -20.22
CA LEU A 104 8.41 18.23 -20.49
C LEU A 104 9.72 19.04 -20.48
N LYS A 105 10.79 18.53 -19.86
CA LYS A 105 12.11 19.19 -19.91
C LYS A 105 12.87 18.90 -21.19
N GLU A 106 12.57 17.77 -21.83
CA GLU A 106 13.24 17.28 -23.03
C GLU A 106 12.51 17.72 -24.32
N GLU A 107 11.21 18.01 -24.23
CA GLU A 107 10.39 18.52 -25.34
C GLU A 107 10.39 20.05 -25.44
N GLU A 108 10.69 20.59 -26.62
CA GLU A 108 10.60 22.03 -26.91
C GLU A 108 9.15 22.52 -27.09
N ASP A 109 8.25 21.69 -27.62
CA ASP A 109 6.82 22.01 -27.80
C ASP A 109 5.91 20.90 -27.24
N PRO A 110 5.74 20.86 -25.90
CA PRO A 110 4.95 19.83 -25.26
C PRO A 110 3.46 19.98 -25.56
N SER A 111 2.82 18.87 -25.95
CA SER A 111 1.40 18.90 -26.31
C SER A 111 0.48 19.35 -25.17
N ILE A 112 -0.59 20.05 -25.52
CA ILE A 112 -1.67 20.46 -24.58
C ILE A 112 -2.23 19.26 -23.80
N GLN A 113 -2.21 18.06 -24.40
CA GLN A 113 -2.67 16.83 -23.76
C GLN A 113 -1.78 16.41 -22.58
N VAL A 114 -0.45 16.53 -22.73
CA VAL A 114 0.52 16.21 -21.67
C VAL A 114 0.37 17.18 -20.49
N ILE A 115 0.26 18.49 -20.79
CA ILE A 115 0.01 19.53 -19.78
C ILE A 115 -1.35 19.30 -19.08
N GLY A 116 -2.38 18.94 -19.85
CA GLY A 116 -3.70 18.60 -19.32
C GLY A 116 -3.67 17.38 -18.38
N LYS A 117 -2.87 16.35 -18.73
CA LYS A 117 -2.67 15.17 -17.89
C LYS A 117 -1.94 15.52 -16.59
N LEU A 118 -0.88 16.34 -16.66
CA LEU A 118 -0.14 16.81 -15.49
C LEU A 118 -1.06 17.55 -14.51
N ASN A 119 -1.89 18.47 -15.01
CA ASN A 119 -2.84 19.21 -14.18
C ASN A 119 -3.88 18.30 -13.50
N LYS A 120 -4.37 17.27 -14.19
CA LYS A 120 -5.28 16.28 -13.59
C LYS A 120 -4.59 15.50 -12.47
N LEU A 121 -3.35 15.06 -12.68
CA LEU A 121 -2.58 14.32 -11.67
C LEU A 121 -2.27 15.19 -10.44
N ASN A 122 -1.88 16.46 -10.63
CA ASN A 122 -1.67 17.39 -9.52
C ASN A 122 -2.95 17.62 -8.71
N LYS A 123 -4.11 17.78 -9.37
CA LYS A 123 -5.41 17.88 -8.67
C LYS A 123 -5.72 16.61 -7.88
N ALA A 124 -5.51 15.43 -8.46
CA ALA A 124 -5.71 14.16 -7.77
C ALA A 124 -4.78 14.01 -6.54
N LEU A 125 -3.51 14.45 -6.67
CA LEU A 125 -2.55 14.45 -5.57
C LEU A 125 -3.03 15.31 -4.38
N VAL A 126 -3.57 16.50 -4.65
CA VAL A 126 -4.12 17.38 -3.61
C VAL A 126 -5.28 16.71 -2.87
N VAL A 127 -6.19 16.08 -3.61
CA VAL A 127 -7.32 15.34 -3.01
C VAL A 127 -6.84 14.21 -2.12
N ILE A 128 -5.88 13.40 -2.60
CA ILE A 128 -5.32 12.28 -1.82
C ILE A 128 -4.58 12.77 -0.57
N ASN A 129 -3.84 13.88 -0.65
CA ASN A 129 -3.17 14.47 0.52
C ASN A 129 -4.17 14.87 1.59
N LYS A 130 -5.29 15.49 1.18
CA LYS A 130 -6.38 15.85 2.09
C LYS A 130 -7.01 14.62 2.75
N LEU A 131 -7.28 13.56 1.98
CA LEU A 131 -7.83 12.29 2.51
C LEU A 131 -6.87 11.59 3.48
N LEU A 132 -5.56 11.68 3.23
CA LEU A 132 -4.52 11.15 4.12
C LEU A 132 -4.30 12.00 5.38
N GLY A 133 -4.96 13.16 5.50
CA GLY A 133 -4.70 14.12 6.59
C GLY A 133 -3.30 14.76 6.50
N ARG A 134 -2.62 14.62 5.36
CA ARG A 134 -1.29 15.19 5.09
C ARG A 134 -1.45 16.57 4.45
N ASN A 135 -2.17 17.48 5.12
CA ASN A 135 -2.21 18.88 4.70
C ASN A 135 -1.05 19.63 5.38
N PHE A 136 -0.24 20.29 4.56
CA PHE A 136 0.88 21.13 4.99
C PHE A 136 0.34 22.49 5.47
N ASN A 137 0.78 22.92 6.65
CA ASN A 137 1.01 24.34 6.93
C ASN A 137 2.19 24.82 6.08
#